data_AF-A0A8X6TYX8-F1
#
_entry.id   AF-A0A8X6TYX8-F1
#
_cell.length_a   1.000
_cell.length_b   1.000
_cell.length_c   1.000
_cell.angle_alpha   90.00
_cell.angle_beta   90.00
_cell.angle_gamma   90.00
#
_symmetry.space_group_name_H-M   'P 1'
#
loop_
_entity.id
_entity.type
_entity.pdbx_description
1 polymer ?
#
loop_
_entity_poly.entity_id
_entity_poly.type
_entity_poly.pdbx_seq_one_letter_code
_entity_poly.pdbx_strand_id
1 'polypeptide(L)'
;MSVKTLYNHLKSSADIPIRCSICSERMTVSHFYQRHASENHRLKSRKQCVFCEGLKSWAHGEKNRPDNVKYVVECLKRFVIVARDESPAMDDETKKRRGGGRRSDIRRSMRM
;
A
#
# COMPACT_ATOMS: atom_id res chain seq x y z
N MET A 1 1.78 -2.07 22.38
CA MET A 1 2.31 -1.88 21.00
C MET A 1 2.81 -0.45 20.83
N SER A 2 3.72 -0.20 19.88
CA SER A 2 4.30 1.14 19.65
C SER A 2 3.85 1.74 18.31
N VAL A 3 3.90 3.07 18.19
CA VAL A 3 3.61 3.80 16.94
C VAL A 3 4.54 3.36 15.80
N LYS A 4 5.80 3.01 16.11
CA LYS A 4 6.76 2.47 15.14
C LYS A 4 6.27 1.16 14.50
N THR A 5 5.62 0.30 15.29
CA THR A 5 5.03 -0.94 14.79
C THR A 5 3.90 -0.66 13.79
N LEU A 6 3.03 0.31 14.08
CA LEU A 6 1.99 0.74 13.14
C LEU A 6 2.59 1.29 11.85
N TYR A 7 3.61 2.14 11.95
CA TYR A 7 4.29 2.68 10.77
C TYR A 7 4.89 1.57 9.90
N ASN A 8 5.54 0.57 10.50
CA ASN A 8 6.11 -0.55 9.75
C ASN A 8 5.02 -1.37 9.01
N HIS A 9 3.87 -1.60 9.65
CA HIS A 9 2.75 -2.28 8.99
C HIS A 9 2.15 -1.46 7.85
N LEU A 10 1.98 -0.15 8.05
CA LEU A 10 1.53 0.75 6.98
C LEU A 10 2.51 0.75 5.81
N LYS A 11 3.81 0.84 6.09
CA LYS A 11 4.85 0.81 5.05
C LYS A 11 4.85 -0.52 4.29
N SER A 12 4.72 -1.65 4.98
CA SER A 12 4.70 -2.98 4.37
C SER A 12 3.47 -3.24 3.49
N SER A 13 2.36 -2.54 3.75
CA SER A 13 1.11 -2.69 3.00
C SER A 13 0.84 -1.53 2.05
N ALA A 14 1.74 -0.54 1.98
CA ALA A 14 1.52 0.74 1.32
C ALA A 14 1.13 0.64 -0.15
N ASP A 15 1.73 -0.31 -0.87
CA ASP A 15 1.58 -0.51 -2.33
C ASP A 15 0.55 -1.59 -2.67
N ILE A 16 -0.11 -2.19 -1.67
CA ILE A 16 -1.13 -3.20 -1.93
C ILE A 16 -2.35 -2.52 -2.59
N PRO A 17 -2.77 -2.97 -3.78
CA PRO A 17 -4.00 -2.49 -4.39
C PRO A 17 -5.20 -3.02 -3.62
N ILE A 18 -6.15 -2.12 -3.37
CA ILE A 18 -7.37 -2.39 -2.64
C ILE A 18 -8.57 -1.76 -3.35
N ARG A 19 -9.76 -2.26 -3.05
CA ARG A 19 -11.03 -1.55 -3.28
C ARG A 19 -11.54 -0.98 -1.98
N CYS A 20 -11.92 0.29 -1.99
CA CYS A 20 -12.59 0.89 -0.84
C CYS A 20 -13.91 0.15 -0.55
N SER A 21 -14.10 -0.29 0.69
CA SER A 21 -15.34 -0.95 1.12
C SER A 21 -16.58 -0.04 1.06
N ILE A 22 -16.39 1.29 1.10
CA ILE A 22 -17.48 2.27 1.13
C ILE A 22 -17.93 2.67 -0.28
N CYS A 23 -16.99 3.00 -1.18
CA CYS A 23 -17.29 3.51 -2.53
C CYS A 23 -16.77 2.63 -3.68
N SER A 24 -16.14 1.49 -3.39
CA SER A 24 -15.58 0.56 -4.38
C SER A 24 -14.48 1.11 -5.29
N GLU A 25 -13.98 2.33 -5.04
CA GLU A 25 -12.86 2.91 -5.79
C GLU A 25 -11.57 2.11 -5.56
N ARG A 26 -10.82 1.87 -6.64
CA ARG A 26 -9.52 1.18 -6.59
C ARG A 26 -8.41 2.15 -6.26
N MET A 27 -7.57 1.81 -5.29
CA MET A 27 -6.42 2.61 -4.87
C MET A 27 -5.41 1.75 -4.11
N THR A 28 -4.31 2.35 -3.65
CA THR A 28 -3.38 1.70 -2.73
C THR A 28 -3.75 1.96 -1.27
N VAL A 29 -3.31 1.09 -0.35
CA VAL A 29 -3.53 1.30 1.11
C VAL A 29 -2.95 2.63 1.58
N SER A 30 -1.80 3.04 1.05
CA SER A 30 -1.18 4.32 1.39
C SER A 30 -2.07 5.51 1.00
N HIS A 31 -2.60 5.52 -0.22
CA HIS A 31 -3.53 6.55 -0.69
C HIS A 31 -4.83 6.57 0.11
N PHE A 32 -5.36 5.38 0.43
CA PHE A 32 -6.51 5.21 1.30
C PHE A 32 -6.33 5.88 2.66
N TYR A 33 -5.24 5.52 3.36
CA TYR A 33 -4.99 5.97 4.72
C TYR A 33 -4.62 7.46 4.82
N GLN A 34 -3.86 7.98 3.84
CA GLN A 34 -3.38 9.36 3.88
C GLN A 34 -4.43 10.38 3.45
N ARG A 35 -5.26 10.03 2.45
CA ARG A 35 -6.09 11.01 1.77
C ARG A 35 -7.53 10.56 1.59
N HIS A 36 -7.76 9.45 0.89
CA HIS A 36 -9.09 9.07 0.42
C HIS A 36 -10.09 8.87 1.56
N ALA A 37 -9.70 8.21 2.66
CA ALA A 37 -10.60 8.01 3.80
C ALA A 37 -11.05 9.35 4.42
N SER A 38 -10.17 10.35 4.49
CA SER A 38 -10.49 11.65 5.07
C SER A 38 -11.29 12.56 4.15
N GLU A 39 -10.99 12.56 2.85
CA GLU A 39 -11.62 13.47 1.88
C GLU A 39 -13.00 12.98 1.46
N ASN A 40 -13.13 11.68 1.17
CA ASN A 40 -14.37 11.12 0.63
C ASN A 40 -15.34 10.65 1.71
N HIS A 41 -14.80 10.16 2.84
CA HIS A 41 -15.61 9.52 3.89
C HIS A 41 -15.57 10.25 5.23
N ARG A 42 -14.91 11.42 5.28
CA ARG A 42 -14.74 12.24 6.50
C ARG A 42 -14.10 11.46 7.67
N LEU A 43 -13.40 10.36 7.39
CA LEU A 43 -12.76 9.52 8.39
C LEU A 43 -11.40 10.12 8.79
N LYS A 44 -11.40 10.87 9.89
CA LYS A 44 -10.18 11.54 10.37
C LYS A 44 -9.34 10.58 11.20
N SER A 45 -8.22 10.11 10.65
CA SER A 45 -7.31 9.15 11.30
C SER A 45 -6.74 9.60 12.66
N ARG A 46 -6.84 10.90 13.01
CA ARG A 46 -6.46 11.44 14.33
C ARG A 46 -7.54 11.26 15.40
N LYS A 47 -8.80 11.06 15.02
CA LYS A 47 -9.97 10.96 15.93
C LYS A 47 -10.65 9.59 15.89
N GLN A 48 -10.48 8.83 14.81
CA GLN A 48 -11.10 7.52 14.64
C GLN A 48 -10.27 6.59 13.77
N CYS A 49 -10.55 5.29 13.89
CA CYS A 49 -9.92 4.26 13.10
C CYS A 49 -10.51 4.24 11.70
N VAL A 50 -9.67 4.48 10.68
CA VAL A 50 -10.12 4.49 9.28
C VAL A 50 -10.30 3.08 8.71
N PHE A 51 -9.64 2.07 9.28
CA PHE A 51 -9.66 0.68 8.78
C PHE A 51 -10.87 -0.13 9.27
N CYS A 52 -11.62 0.38 10.24
CA CYS A 52 -12.93 -0.12 10.62
C CYS A 52 -14.00 0.95 10.43
N GLU A 53 -13.83 1.83 9.43
CA GLU A 53 -14.82 2.80 8.99
C GLU A 53 -15.33 3.74 10.11
N GLY A 54 -14.49 4.01 11.11
CA GLY A 54 -14.84 4.87 12.24
C GLY A 54 -15.59 4.20 13.39
N LEU A 55 -15.80 2.88 13.36
CA LEU A 55 -16.45 2.13 14.46
C LEU A 55 -15.78 2.35 15.82
N LYS A 56 -14.47 2.60 15.82
CA LYS A 56 -13.72 3.03 17.00
C LYS A 56 -13.23 4.46 16.84
N SER A 57 -13.61 5.31 17.79
CA SER A 57 -13.12 6.66 17.98
C SER A 57 -12.36 6.81 19.30
N TRP A 58 -11.63 7.90 19.44
CA TRP A 58 -10.84 8.24 20.62
C TRP A 58 -10.74 9.76 20.79
N ALA A 59 -10.41 10.21 22.00
CA ALA A 59 -10.24 11.63 22.27
C ALA A 59 -8.99 12.18 21.57
N HIS A 60 -8.86 13.51 21.53
CA HIS A 60 -7.71 14.16 20.93
C HIS A 60 -6.40 13.67 21.58
N GLY A 61 -5.40 13.31 20.77
CA GLY A 61 -4.10 12.83 21.24
C GLY A 61 -4.07 11.35 21.65
N GLU A 62 -5.22 10.69 21.81
CA GLU A 62 -5.27 9.31 22.33
C GLU A 62 -4.95 8.24 21.29
N LYS A 63 -4.93 8.57 20.00
CA LYS A 63 -4.58 7.62 18.92
C LYS A 63 -3.30 6.83 19.23
N ASN A 64 -2.31 7.51 19.76
CA ASN A 64 -0.97 6.98 19.97
C ASN A 64 -0.86 6.15 21.26
N ARG A 65 -1.93 6.04 22.06
CA ARG A 65 -1.95 5.15 23.21
C ARG A 65 -1.71 3.70 22.76
N PRO A 66 -0.93 2.90 23.50
CA PRO A 66 -0.53 1.56 23.08
C PRO A 66 -1.69 0.65 22.66
N ASP A 67 -2.84 0.74 23.32
CA ASP A 67 -4.02 -0.08 23.03
C ASP A 67 -4.74 0.37 21.75
N ASN A 68 -4.85 1.68 21.54
CA ASN A 68 -5.40 2.22 20.31
C ASN A 68 -4.51 1.91 19.11
N VAL A 69 -3.18 1.99 19.28
CA VAL A 69 -2.23 1.56 18.25
C VAL A 69 -2.36 0.07 17.95
N LYS A 70 -2.51 -0.78 18.98
CA LYS A 70 -2.76 -2.21 18.81
C LYS A 70 -4.03 -2.46 17.99
N TYR A 71 -5.13 -1.81 18.38
CA TYR A 71 -6.40 -1.89 17.67
C TYR A 71 -6.27 -1.49 16.20
N VAL A 72 -5.63 -0.35 15.90
CA VAL A 72 -5.44 0.12 14.52
C VAL A 72 -4.63 -0.88 13.69
N VAL A 73 -3.60 -1.50 14.26
CA VAL A 73 -2.82 -2.51 13.53
C VAL A 73 -3.62 -3.78 13.25
N GLU A 74 -4.41 -4.24 14.21
CA GLU A 74 -5.30 -5.38 14.00
C GLU A 74 -6.34 -5.09 12.91
N CYS A 75 -6.94 -3.89 12.92
CA CYS A 75 -7.84 -3.45 11.86
C CYS A 75 -7.14 -3.35 10.50
N LEU A 76 -5.92 -2.79 10.43
CA LEU A 76 -5.15 -2.71 9.18
C LEU A 76 -4.91 -4.10 8.58
N LYS A 77 -4.49 -5.08 9.40
CA LYS A 77 -4.26 -6.46 8.92
C LYS A 77 -5.52 -7.07 8.32
N ARG A 78 -6.66 -6.94 9.01
CA ARG A 78 -7.96 -7.45 8.52
C ARG A 78 -8.41 -6.71 7.26
N PHE A 79 -8.30 -5.39 7.27
CA PHE A 79 -8.67 -4.55 6.14
C PHE A 79 -7.92 -4.94 4.88
N VAL A 80 -6.60 -5.12 4.96
CA VAL A 80 -5.80 -5.57 3.80
C VAL A 80 -6.26 -6.92 3.29
N ILE A 81 -6.63 -7.88 4.15
CA ILE A 81 -7.11 -9.19 3.70
C ILE A 81 -8.44 -9.07 2.95
N VAL A 82 -9.38 -8.26 3.46
CA VAL A 82 -10.74 -8.15 2.91
C VAL A 82 -10.80 -7.22 1.69
N ALA A 83 -10.06 -6.11 1.72
CA ALA A 83 -10.13 -5.06 0.72
C ALA A 83 -9.18 -5.28 -0.46
N ARG A 84 -8.27 -6.26 -0.39
CA ARG A 84 -7.30 -6.53 -1.45
C ARG A 84 -8.03 -6.82 -2.76
N ASP A 85 -7.67 -6.07 -3.79
CA ASP A 85 -8.12 -6.37 -5.14
C ASP A 85 -7.11 -7.34 -5.76
N GLU A 86 -7.49 -8.61 -5.89
CA GLU A 86 -6.68 -9.63 -6.56
C GLU A 86 -6.71 -9.49 -8.09
N SER A 87 -7.46 -8.53 -8.64
CA SER A 87 -7.40 -8.24 -10.06
C SER A 87 -5.95 -7.94 -10.45
N PRO A 88 -5.38 -8.61 -11.47
CA PRO A 88 -4.06 -8.26 -11.95
C PRO A 88 -4.07 -6.78 -12.31
N ALA A 89 -3.15 -6.02 -11.72
CA ALA A 89 -2.82 -4.70 -12.24
C ALA A 89 -2.49 -4.93 -13.71
N MET A 90 -3.21 -4.26 -14.62
CA MET A 90 -2.88 -4.31 -16.03
C MET A 90 -1.39 -3.97 -16.14
N ASP A 91 -0.63 -4.94 -16.64
CA ASP A 91 0.79 -4.83 -16.89
C ASP A 91 1.03 -3.58 -17.75
N ASP A 92 1.92 -2.71 -17.26
CA ASP A 92 2.55 -1.67 -18.05
C ASP A 92 3.53 -2.36 -19.03
N GLU A 93 2.97 -3.10 -20.00
CA GLU A 93 3.64 -3.69 -21.16
C GLU A 93 4.04 -2.56 -22.12
N THR A 94 4.85 -1.56 -21.72
CA THR A 94 5.62 -0.77 -22.70
C THR A 94 6.84 -0.02 -22.13
N LYS A 95 7.88 -0.73 -21.67
CA LYS A 95 9.26 -0.27 -21.94
C LYS A 95 10.29 -1.36 -22.11
N LYS A 96 9.95 -2.35 -22.95
CA LYS A 96 10.93 -3.14 -23.69
C LYS A 96 11.55 -2.28 -24.80
N ARG A 97 12.53 -1.44 -24.45
CA ARG A 97 13.59 -1.02 -25.38
C ARG A 97 14.92 -1.58 -24.89
N ARG A 98 15.00 -2.92 -24.88
CA ARG A 98 16.24 -3.61 -25.22
C ARG A 98 16.46 -3.42 -26.72
N GLY A 99 17.24 -2.40 -27.08
CA GLY A 99 17.86 -2.32 -28.41
C GLY A 99 19.12 -3.18 -28.39
N GLY A 100 19.04 -4.37 -28.98
CA GLY A 100 20.20 -5.19 -29.28
C GLY A 100 20.95 -4.69 -30.52
N GLY A 101 22.20 -5.13 -30.65
CA GLY A 101 23.07 -4.98 -31.83
C GLY A 101 24.42 -4.40 -31.42
N ARG A 102 25.57 -5.03 -31.68
CA ARG A 102 25.91 -5.93 -32.78
C ARG A 102 26.99 -6.93 -32.34
N ARG A 103 26.82 -8.17 -32.79
CA ARG A 103 27.93 -9.09 -33.07
C ARG A 103 28.83 -8.47 -34.14
N SER A 104 30.13 -8.59 -33.97
CA SER A 104 31.09 -8.66 -35.08
C SER A 104 32.23 -9.56 -34.64
N ASP A 105 32.07 -10.86 -34.89
CA ASP A 105 33.17 -11.76 -35.17
C ASP A 105 34.02 -11.18 -36.30
N ILE A 106 35.35 -11.19 -36.18
CA ILE A 106 36.31 -11.31 -37.30
C ILE A 106 37.65 -11.85 -36.78
N ARG A 107 37.92 -13.10 -37.19
CA ARG A 107 39.20 -13.73 -37.67
C ARG A 107 40.41 -13.76 -36.72
N ARG A 108 40.91 -14.93 -36.25
CA ARG A 108 41.61 -16.04 -36.95
C ARG A 108 42.89 -15.61 -37.69
N SER A 109 44.05 -16.03 -37.15
CA SER A 109 45.22 -16.69 -37.82
C SER A 109 46.41 -16.72 -36.84
N MET A 110 46.80 -17.87 -36.27
CA MET A 110 47.77 -18.89 -36.76
C MET A 110 49.27 -18.52 -36.61
N ARG A 111 49.96 -19.33 -35.78
CA ARG A 111 51.37 -19.78 -35.79
C ARG A 111 52.41 -18.95 -36.56
N MET A 112 53.51 -18.63 -35.87
CA MET A 112 54.79 -19.38 -35.95
C MET A 112 55.44 -19.41 -34.57
#